data_AF-A0A496BI16-F1
#
_entry.id   AF-A0A496BI16-F1
#
_cell.length_a   1.000
_cell.length_b   1.000
_cell.length_c   1.000
_cell.angle_alpha   90.00
_cell.angle_beta   90.00
_cell.angle_gamma   90.00
#
_symmetry.space_group_name_H-M   'P 1'
#
loop_
_entity.id
_entity.type
_entity.pdbx_description
1 polymer ?
#
loop_
_entity_poly.entity_id
_entity_poly.type
_entity_poly.pdbx_seq_one_letter_code
_entity_poly.pdbx_strand_id
1 'polypeptide(L)' 'MDGTTLYGTSEQRVYQLSENADMWRQVTPEIPVPVTDLAVDGSVLYVGTRGQGVFRFKLD' A
#
# COMPACT_ATOMS: atom_id res chain seq x y z
N MET A 1 -16.51 5.55 -13.25
CA MET A 1 -15.15 5.82 -13.73
C MET A 1 -14.27 4.86 -12.97
N ASP A 2 -13.72 3.84 -13.62
CA ASP A 2 -12.68 3.02 -12.98
C ASP A 2 -11.42 3.87 -12.99
N GLY A 3 -11.34 4.77 -12.02
CA GLY A 3 -10.18 5.62 -11.82
C GLY A 3 -8.97 4.75 -11.48
N THR A 4 -7.79 5.17 -11.93
CA THR A 4 -6.55 4.54 -11.50
C THR A 4 -6.28 4.95 -10.05
N THR A 5 -6.34 3.99 -9.12
CA THR A 5 -5.84 4.20 -7.76
C THR A 5 -4.33 4.07 -7.72
N LEU A 6 -3.65 5.07 -7.15
CA LEU A 6 -2.19 5.06 -7.01
C LEU A 6 -1.79 4.71 -5.58
N TYR A 7 -0.84 3.78 -5.48
CA TYR A 7 -0.20 3.39 -4.23
C TYR A 7 1.28 3.72 -4.28
N GLY A 8 1.82 4.13 -3.14
CA GLY A 8 3.22 4.49 -2.97
C GLY A 8 3.72 4.07 -1.60
N THR A 9 5.03 3.86 -1.50
CA THR A 9 5.68 3.50 -0.24
C THR A 9 6.57 4.63 0.22
N SER A 10 6.57 4.91 1.52
CA SER A 10 7.58 5.75 2.15
C SER A 10 8.02 5.08 3.45
N GLU A 11 9.33 4.94 3.62
CA GLU A 11 9.94 4.21 4.73
C GLU A 11 9.38 2.78 4.89
N GLN A 12 8.53 2.59 5.89
CA GLN A 12 7.97 1.30 6.31
C GLN A 12 6.44 1.29 6.19
N ARG A 13 5.86 2.16 5.36
CA ARG A 13 4.41 2.37 5.25
C ARG A 13 3.97 2.49 3.80
N VAL A 14 2.74 2.04 3.53
CA VAL A 14 2.09 2.20 2.23
C VAL A 14 1.01 3.28 2.33
N TYR A 15 0.92 4.09 1.28
CA TYR A 15 0.01 5.20 1.14
C TYR A 15 -0.78 5.07 -0.17
N GLN A 16 -2.01 5.57 -0.14
CA GLN A 16 -2.89 5.71 -1.30
C GLN A 16 -3.09 7.20 -1.60
N LEU A 17 -3.00 7.57 -2.88
CA LEU A 17 -3.35 8.93 -3.31
C LEU A 17 -4.86 9.13 -3.19
N SER A 18 -5.26 10.21 -2.52
CA SER A 18 -6.68 10.60 -2.41
C SER A 18 -7.24 10.97 -3.78
N GLU A 19 -8.44 10.47 -4.11
CA GLU A 19 -9.10 10.74 -5.41
C GLU A 19 -9.34 12.23 -5.67
N ASN A 20 -9.53 13.01 -4.61
CA ASN A 20 -10.00 14.40 -4.69
C ASN A 20 -8.99 15.42 -4.14
N ALA A 21 -7.80 14.98 -3.75
CA ALA A 21 -6.78 15.85 -3.20
C ALA A 21 -5.41 15.25 -3.49
N ASP A 22 -4.42 16.08 -3.84
CA ASP A 22 -3.01 15.69 -4.04
C ASP A 22 -2.31 15.27 -2.73
N MET A 23 -3.04 14.61 -1.83
CA MET A 23 -2.63 14.15 -0.52
C MET A 23 -2.59 12.62 -0.50
N TRP A 24 -1.58 12.10 0.20
CA TRP A 24 -1.37 10.66 0.40
C TRP A 24 -1.90 10.24 1.76
N ARG A 25 -2.83 9.28 1.80
CA ARG A 25 -3.36 8.69 3.04
C ARG A 25 -2.65 7.37 3.32
N GLN A 26 -2.17 7.21 4.55
CA GLN A 26 -1.60 5.94 5.00
C GLN A 26 -2.69 4.85 5.04
N VAL A 27 -2.40 3.67 4.46
CA VAL A 27 -3.33 2.53 4.37
C VAL A 27 -2.84 1.27 5.09
N THR A 28 -1.58 1.24 5.54
CA THR A 28 -1.03 0.15 6.35
C THR A 28 -0.56 0.68 7.69
N PRO A 29 -0.51 -0.14 8.76
CA PRO A 29 0.37 0.14 9.88
C PRO A 29 1.85 0.15 9.43
N GLU A 30 2.75 0.43 10.37
CA GLU A 30 4.18 0.29 10.13
C GLU A 30 4.55 -1.19 9.88
N ILE A 31 5.36 -1.40 8.84
CA ILE A 31 5.83 -2.70 8.40
C ILE A 31 7.27 -2.86 8.90
N PRO A 32 7.59 -3.87 9.71
CA PRO A 32 8.85 -3.95 10.45
C PRO A 32 10.10 -4.15 9.57
N VAL A 33 9.92 -4.28 8.25
CA VAL A 33 10.98 -4.49 7.27
C VAL A 33 10.72 -3.68 5.99
N PRO A 34 11.76 -3.37 5.20
CA PRO A 34 11.61 -2.64 3.96
C PRO A 34 10.64 -3.32 2.99
N VAL A 35 9.75 -2.50 2.43
CA VAL A 35 8.84 -2.89 1.35
C VAL A 35 9.62 -2.96 0.04
N THR A 36 9.43 -4.03 -0.72
CA THR A 36 10.06 -4.24 -2.03
C THR A 36 9.06 -4.18 -3.17
N ASP A 37 7.83 -4.63 -2.94
CA ASP A 37 6.82 -4.81 -3.98
C ASP A 37 5.42 -4.56 -3.44
N LEU A 38 4.50 -4.11 -4.31
CA LEU A 38 3.08 -3.93 -4.01
C LEU A 38 2.23 -4.59 -5.10
N ALA A 39 1.15 -5.26 -4.69
CA ALA A 39 0.11 -5.74 -5.60
C ALA A 39 -1.27 -5.58 -4.94
N VAL A 40 -2.29 -5.26 -5.73
CA VAL A 40 -3.67 -5.10 -5.25
C VAL A 40 -4.59 -6.03 -6.02
N ASP A 41 -5.43 -6.76 -5.28
CA ASP A 41 -6.51 -7.59 -5.82
C ASP A 41 -7.81 -7.28 -5.06
N GLY A 42 -8.75 -6.60 -5.72
CA GLY A 42 -9.96 -6.08 -5.10
C GLY A 42 -9.64 -5.17 -3.91
N SER A 43 -10.10 -5.56 -2.71
CA SER A 43 -9.85 -4.83 -1.45
C SER A 43 -8.66 -5.38 -0.65
N VAL A 44 -7.77 -6.14 -1.30
CA VAL A 44 -6.61 -6.75 -0.65
C VAL A 44 -5.34 -6.15 -1.21
N LEU A 45 -4.53 -5.58 -0.32
CA LEU A 45 -3.17 -5.13 -0.60
C LEU A 45 -2.17 -6.19 -0.16
N TYR A 46 -1.35 -6.64 -1.08
CA TYR A 46 -0.21 -7.52 -0.84
C TYR A 46 1.08 -6.68 -0.82
N VAL A 47 1.86 -6.85 0.23
CA VAL A 47 3.12 -6.12 0.41
C VAL A 47 4.26 -7.12 0.49
N GLY A 48 5.07 -7.15 -0.57
CA GLY A 48 6.33 -7.88 -0.59
C GLY A 48 7.37 -7.18 0.27
N THR A 49 8.09 -7.94 1.09
CA THR A 49 9.08 -7.40 2.01
C THR A 49 10.41 -8.10 1.91
N ARG A 50 11.47 -7.37 2.24
CA ARG A 50 12.82 -7.94 2.26
C ARG A 50 12.98 -8.92 3.43
N GLY A 51 12.96 -10.22 3.13
CA GLY A 51 13.33 -11.28 4.07
C GLY A 51 12.21 -11.77 5.00
N GLN A 52 10.99 -11.23 4.92
CA GLN A 52 9.83 -11.68 5.72
C GLN A 52 8.64 -12.17 4.89
N GLY A 53 8.82 -12.33 3.58
CA GLY A 53 7.76 -12.79 2.68
C GLY A 53 6.74 -11.69 2.39
N VAL A 54 5.45 -12.04 2.41
CA VAL A 54 4.35 -11.18 1.96
C VAL A 54 3.38 -10.91 3.11
N PHE A 55 3.12 -9.63 3.39
CA PHE A 55 2.03 -9.21 4.26
C PHE A 55 0.75 -8.98 3.45
N ARG A 56 -0.40 -9.16 4.08
CA ARG A 56 -1.71 -8.89 3.50
C ARG A 56 -2.48 -7.90 4.37
N PHE A 57 -2.96 -6.84 3.74
CA PHE A 57 -3.82 -5.83 4.38
C PHE A 57 -5.17 -5.76 3.67
N LYS A 58 -6.21 -5.42 4.44
CA LYS A 58 -7.52 -5.07 3.88
C LYS A 58 -7.53 -3.56 3.65
N LEU A 59 -7.90 -3.15 2.46
CA LEU A 59 -8.18 -1.76 2.11
C LEU A 59 -9.63 -1.43 2.46
N ASP A 60 -9.84 -0.25 3.02
CA ASP A 60 -11.16 0.29 3.37
C ASP A 60 -11.79 1.06 2.22
#